data_AF-A0A2E5JYI8-F1
#
_entry.id   AF-A0A2E5JYI8-F1
#
_cell.length_a   1.000
_cell.length_b   1.000
_cell.length_c   1.000
_cell.angle_alpha   90.00
_cell.angle_beta   90.00
_cell.angle_gamma   90.00
#
_symmetry.space_group_name_H-M   'P 1'
#
loop_
_entity.id
_entity.type
_entity.pdbx_description
1 polymer ?
#
loop_
_entity_poly.entity_id
_entity_poly.type
_entity_poly.pdbx_seq_one_letter_code
_entity_poly.pdbx_strand_id
1 'polypeptide(L)'
;MSRSLYCSQYKGILENVQSESIRNGHLPDTLFLVLADLRLFMIHDMSHLPSSEQERAHLIIYDHSHRPEIREISGTIYLNPGNAGPRWFRLPVTLAILDWVRGDEKPEP
;
A
#
# COMPACT_ATOMS: atom_id res chain seq x y z
N MET A 1 -11.48 6.91 26.98
CA MET A 1 -11.36 8.19 26.23
C MET A 1 -10.70 7.88 24.90
N SER A 2 -11.47 7.59 23.85
CA SER A 2 -10.93 7.34 22.51
C SER A 2 -10.53 8.68 21.89
N ARG A 3 -9.22 8.91 21.77
CA ARG A 3 -8.69 10.02 21.00
C ARG A 3 -8.70 9.58 19.54
N SER A 4 -9.70 10.03 18.79
CA SER A 4 -9.65 9.96 17.33
C SER A 4 -8.51 10.88 16.86
N LEU A 5 -7.37 10.27 16.54
CA LEU A 5 -6.22 10.97 15.96
C LEU A 5 -6.54 11.20 14.49
N TYR A 6 -6.99 12.41 14.15
CA TYR A 6 -7.02 12.86 12.76
C TYR A 6 -5.57 12.96 12.26
N CYS A 7 -5.11 11.95 11.53
CA CYS A 7 -3.86 12.00 10.78
C CYS A 7 -4.17 12.53 9.37
N SER A 8 -3.72 13.75 9.05
CA SER A 8 -3.92 14.38 7.73
C SER A 8 -2.72 14.16 6.79
N GLN A 9 -1.92 13.11 6.99
CA GLN A 9 -0.74 12.83 6.18
C GLN A 9 -1.05 11.78 5.12
N TYR A 10 -0.89 12.16 3.86
CA TYR A 10 -0.95 11.25 2.72
C TYR A 10 0.46 10.92 2.24
N LYS A 11 0.68 9.65 1.92
CA LYS A 11 1.88 9.14 1.27
C LYS A 11 1.44 8.39 0.03
N GLY A 12 2.17 8.54 -1.07
CA GLY A 12 1.86 7.90 -2.34
C GLY A 12 3.09 7.76 -3.20
N ILE A 13 2.95 6.95 -4.24
CA ILE A 13 3.94 6.75 -5.29
C ILE A 13 3.31 7.08 -6.65
N LEU A 14 4.14 7.26 -7.67
CA LEU A 14 3.66 7.40 -9.04
C LEU A 14 3.15 6.05 -9.58
N GLU A 15 2.07 6.12 -10.35
CA GLU A 15 1.62 5.02 -11.21
C GLU A 15 2.13 5.23 -12.63
N ASN A 16 2.16 4.16 -13.43
CA ASN A 16 2.63 4.21 -14.82
C ASN A 16 1.82 5.17 -15.72
N VAL A 17 0.55 5.42 -15.39
CA VAL A 17 -0.38 6.22 -16.22
C VAL A 17 -0.98 7.35 -15.40
N GLN A 18 -0.18 8.37 -15.09
CA GLN A 18 -0.64 9.58 -14.41
C GLN A 18 -0.47 10.83 -15.28
N SER A 19 -1.36 11.81 -15.07
CA SER A 19 -1.28 13.10 -15.75
C SER A 19 0.00 13.84 -15.37
N GLU A 20 0.48 14.68 -16.27
CA GLU A 20 1.68 15.49 -16.07
C GLU A 20 1.60 16.36 -14.81
N SER A 21 0.40 16.81 -14.46
CA SER A 21 0.11 17.56 -13.23
C SER A 21 0.42 16.77 -11.94
N ILE A 22 0.16 15.46 -11.92
CA ILE A 22 0.47 14.58 -10.78
C ILE A 22 1.97 14.29 -10.74
N ARG A 23 2.61 14.09 -11.90
CA ARG A 23 4.06 13.88 -12.01
C ARG A 23 4.84 15.11 -11.53
N ASN A 24 4.33 16.30 -11.80
CA ASN A 24 4.87 17.57 -11.28
C ASN A 24 4.69 17.73 -9.76
N GLY A 25 3.88 16.89 -9.12
CA GLY A 25 3.71 16.81 -7.67
C GLY A 25 4.87 16.11 -6.94
N HIS A 26 5.91 15.65 -7.64
CA HIS A 26 7.14 15.06 -7.08
C HIS A 26 6.90 13.83 -6.17
N LEU A 27 5.94 12.97 -6.52
CA LEU A 27 5.84 11.67 -5.87
C LEU A 27 7.00 10.76 -6.31
N PRO A 28 7.54 9.91 -5.42
CA PRO A 28 8.58 8.95 -5.79
C PRO A 28 7.99 7.75 -6.53
N ASP A 29 8.82 6.99 -7.25
CA ASP A 29 8.40 5.74 -7.91
C ASP A 29 8.19 4.59 -6.93
N THR A 30 8.91 4.61 -5.82
CA THR A 30 8.80 3.64 -4.72
C THR A 30 8.87 4.35 -3.38
N LEU A 31 8.33 3.72 -2.33
CA LEU A 31 8.33 4.31 -1.00
C LEU A 31 8.48 3.23 0.07
N PHE A 32 9.54 3.31 0.87
CA PHE A 32 9.71 2.51 2.08
C PHE A 32 9.32 3.35 3.30
N LEU A 33 8.41 2.82 4.13
CA LEU A 33 7.94 3.45 5.36
C LEU A 33 8.12 2.52 6.54
N VAL A 34 8.37 3.11 7.69
CA VAL A 34 8.27 2.44 8.99
C VAL A 34 7.19 3.15 9.78
N LEU A 35 6.06 2.48 10.02
CA LEU A 35 4.96 2.96 10.83
C LEU A 35 4.93 2.14 12.12
N ALA A 36 5.30 2.76 13.24
CA ALA A 36 5.66 2.03 14.46
C ALA A 36 6.75 0.97 14.18
N ASP A 37 6.39 -0.31 14.13
CA ASP A 37 7.25 -1.43 13.75
C ASP A 37 6.83 -2.13 12.45
N LEU A 38 5.77 -1.65 11.80
CA LEU A 38 5.39 -2.10 10.47
C LEU A 38 6.36 -1.52 9.43
N ARG A 39 7.16 -2.39 8.81
CA ARG A 39 7.99 -2.06 7.65
C ARG A 39 7.19 -2.30 6.38
N LEU A 40 6.86 -1.22 5.69
CA LEU A 40 5.98 -1.20 4.53
C LEU A 40 6.76 -0.72 3.31
N PHE A 41 6.65 -1.43 2.19
CA PHE A 41 7.20 -1.00 0.90
C PHE A 41 6.07 -0.82 -0.12
N MET A 42 6.03 0.31 -0.81
CA MET A 42 5.10 0.58 -1.91
C MET A 42 5.86 0.57 -3.23
N ILE A 43 5.33 -0.17 -4.19
CA ILE A 43 5.82 -0.21 -5.56
C ILE A 43 4.67 -0.42 -6.52
N HIS A 44 4.65 0.23 -7.67
CA HIS A 44 3.61 -0.02 -8.65
C HIS A 44 3.82 -1.41 -9.27
N ASP A 45 4.86 -1.57 -10.10
CA ASP A 45 5.12 -2.81 -10.81
C ASP A 45 6.03 -3.77 -10.01
N MET A 46 5.48 -4.93 -9.65
CA MET A 46 6.17 -5.98 -8.92
C MET A 46 7.39 -6.56 -9.64
N SER A 47 7.49 -6.43 -10.97
CA SER A 47 8.68 -6.84 -11.73
C SER A 47 9.92 -6.00 -11.40
N HIS A 48 9.73 -4.81 -10.81
CA HIS A 48 10.80 -3.92 -10.36
C HIS A 48 11.07 -4.00 -8.85
N LEU A 49 10.45 -4.96 -8.13
CA LEU A 49 10.64 -5.13 -6.69
C LEU A 49 12.10 -5.52 -6.38
N PRO A 50 12.87 -4.69 -5.65
CA PRO A 50 14.22 -5.06 -5.26
C PRO A 50 14.17 -6.16 -4.18
N SER A 51 14.97 -7.22 -4.34
CA SER A 51 15.03 -8.32 -3.36
C SER A 51 15.41 -7.85 -1.96
N SER A 52 16.27 -6.83 -1.84
CA SER A 52 16.65 -6.23 -0.56
C SER A 52 15.48 -5.60 0.19
N GLU A 53 14.53 -4.98 -0.52
CA GLU A 53 13.34 -4.38 0.08
C GLU A 53 12.30 -5.46 0.40
N GLN A 54 12.19 -6.48 -0.46
CA GLN A 54 11.35 -7.64 -0.23
C GLN A 54 11.69 -8.35 1.08
N GLU A 55 12.97 -8.64 1.31
CA GLU A 55 13.46 -9.33 2.51
C GLU A 55 13.25 -8.53 3.80
N ARG A 56 13.17 -7.20 3.69
CA ARG A 56 13.03 -6.30 4.84
C ARG A 56 11.58 -5.94 5.14
N ALA A 57 10.68 -5.98 4.17
CA ALA A 57 9.29 -5.56 4.34
C ALA A 57 8.43 -6.62 5.05
N HIS A 58 7.60 -6.19 5.99
CA HIS A 58 6.48 -6.98 6.49
C HIS A 58 5.30 -6.93 5.51
N LEU A 59 5.11 -5.77 4.87
CA LEU A 59 4.01 -5.50 3.95
C LEU A 59 4.53 -4.84 2.67
N ILE A 60 4.15 -5.39 1.53
CA ILE A 60 4.37 -4.83 0.20
C ILE A 60 3.02 -4.44 -0.38
N ILE A 61 2.83 -3.15 -0.64
CA ILE A 61 1.66 -2.62 -1.32
C ILE A 61 2.01 -2.42 -2.78
N TYR A 62 1.19 -2.96 -3.67
CA TYR A 62 1.45 -2.86 -5.11
C TYR A 62 0.19 -2.70 -5.94
N ASP A 63 0.36 -2.20 -7.17
CA ASP A 63 -0.73 -2.12 -8.13
C ASP A 63 -0.28 -2.45 -9.55
N HIS A 64 -1.05 -3.28 -10.24
CA HIS A 64 -0.73 -3.70 -11.60
C HIS A 64 -1.98 -4.20 -12.33
N SER A 65 -2.79 -5.00 -11.63
CA SER A 65 -3.96 -5.66 -12.22
C SER A 65 -5.29 -4.99 -11.87
N HIS A 66 -5.28 -4.06 -10.91
CA HIS A 66 -6.46 -3.55 -10.22
C HIS A 66 -7.38 -4.64 -9.65
N ARG A 67 -6.89 -5.89 -9.52
CA ARG A 67 -7.61 -6.98 -8.87
C ARG A 67 -7.22 -6.99 -7.40
N PRO A 68 -8.17 -6.77 -6.48
CA PRO A 68 -7.90 -6.81 -5.05
C PRO A 68 -7.33 -8.16 -4.67
N GLU A 69 -6.25 -8.14 -3.89
CA GLU A 69 -5.56 -9.37 -3.52
C GLU A 69 -4.74 -9.19 -2.24
N ILE A 70 -4.75 -10.23 -1.40
CA ILE A 70 -3.87 -10.36 -0.25
C ILE A 70 -3.21 -11.73 -0.35
N ARG A 71 -1.88 -11.78 -0.31
CA ARG A 71 -1.09 -13.02 -0.29
C ARG A 71 0.01 -12.92 0.75
N GLU A 72 0.36 -14.03 1.38
CA GLU A 72 1.53 -14.12 2.26
C GLU A 72 2.56 -15.06 1.64
N ILE A 73 3.81 -14.61 1.53
CA ILE A 73 4.92 -15.39 0.98
C ILE A 73 6.11 -15.19 1.89
N SER A 74 6.62 -16.28 2.48
CA SER A 74 7.80 -16.26 3.35
C SER A 74 7.73 -15.24 4.50
N GLY A 75 6.53 -15.02 5.07
CA GLY A 75 6.30 -14.08 6.17
C GLY A 75 6.11 -12.62 5.75
N THR A 76 6.12 -12.32 4.45
CA THR A 76 5.80 -10.99 3.90
C THR A 76 4.40 -10.99 3.31
N ILE A 77 3.59 -10.00 3.66
CA ILE A 77 2.26 -9.77 3.10
C ILE A 77 2.39 -8.94 1.82
N TYR A 78 1.74 -9.37 0.74
CA TYR A 78 1.59 -8.68 -0.52
C TYR A 78 0.13 -8.26 -0.66
N LEU A 79 -0.11 -6.95 -0.81
CA LEU A 79 -1.43 -6.36 -0.88
C LEU A 79 -1.58 -5.57 -2.18
N ASN A 80 -2.52 -6.00 -3.03
CA ASN A 80 -3.09 -5.17 -4.07
C ASN A 80 -4.43 -4.60 -3.59
N PRO A 81 -4.57 -3.29 -3.37
CA PRO A 81 -5.82 -2.68 -2.87
C PRO A 81 -6.93 -2.63 -3.94
N GLY A 82 -6.61 -2.93 -5.20
CA GLY A 82 -7.48 -2.74 -6.36
C GLY A 82 -7.62 -1.26 -6.74
N ASN A 83 -8.74 -0.90 -7.35
CA ASN A 83 -9.00 0.45 -7.84
C ASN A 83 -10.02 1.19 -6.97
N ALA A 84 -9.61 2.32 -6.40
CA ALA A 84 -10.50 3.23 -5.66
C ALA A 84 -11.13 4.34 -6.55
N GLY A 85 -10.68 4.45 -7.81
CA GLY A 85 -11.18 5.42 -8.79
C GLY A 85 -12.48 4.99 -9.47
N PRO A 86 -12.97 5.78 -10.45
CA PRO A 86 -14.12 5.41 -11.27
C PRO A 86 -13.96 4.02 -11.87
N ARG A 87 -15.08 3.31 -12.02
CA ARG A 87 -15.07 1.94 -12.51
C ARG A 87 -14.62 1.90 -13.98
N TRP A 88 -13.33 1.60 -14.20
CA TRP A 88 -12.73 1.58 -15.53
C TRP A 88 -12.76 0.20 -16.23
N PHE A 89 -13.24 -0.85 -15.56
CA PHE A 89 -13.39 -2.20 -16.12
C PHE A 89 -14.58 -2.95 -15.48
N ARG A 90 -14.70 -4.27 -15.72
CA ARG A 90 -15.66 -5.14 -15.00
C ARG A 90 -15.26 -5.42 -13.53
N LEU A 91 -14.17 -4.83 -13.04
CA LEU A 91 -13.65 -5.04 -11.68
C LEU A 91 -14.36 -4.15 -10.65
N PRO A 92 -14.48 -4.60 -9.39
CA PRO A 92 -15.10 -3.81 -8.31
C PRO A 92 -14.27 -2.56 -7.99
N VAL A 93 -14.95 -1.53 -7.47
CA VAL A 93 -14.27 -0.42 -6.79
C VAL A 93 -13.94 -0.91 -5.39
N THR A 94 -12.69 -0.75 -4.96
CA THR A 94 -12.19 -1.32 -3.71
C THR A 94 -11.24 -0.39 -2.98
N LEU A 95 -11.10 -0.65 -1.68
CA LEU A 95 -10.15 -0.01 -0.78
C LEU A 95 -9.64 -1.07 0.19
N ALA A 96 -8.38 -0.98 0.61
CA ALA A 96 -7.85 -1.72 1.74
C ALA A 96 -7.75 -0.82 2.97
N ILE A 97 -8.26 -1.30 4.10
CA ILE A 97 -8.04 -0.70 5.42
C ILE A 97 -7.15 -1.66 6.18
N LEU A 98 -6.06 -1.13 6.75
CA LEU A 98 -5.06 -1.93 7.46
C LEU A 98 -5.03 -1.51 8.92
N ASP A 99 -5.43 -2.44 9.79
CA ASP A 99 -5.25 -2.33 11.23
C ASP A 99 -3.99 -3.09 11.64
N TRP A 100 -2.97 -2.35 12.07
CA TRP A 100 -1.72 -2.92 12.56
C TRP A 100 -1.65 -2.80 14.07
N VAL A 101 -1.48 -3.94 14.73
CA VAL A 101 -1.45 -4.04 16.18
C VAL A 101 -0.18 -4.78 16.59
N ARG A 102 0.58 -4.18 17.50
CA ARG A 102 1.75 -4.83 18.10
C ARG A 102 1.25 -5.92 19.06
N GLY A 103 1.94 -7.06 19.12
CA GLY A 103 1.46 -8.31 19.75
C GLY A 103 0.66 -8.20 21.08
N ASP A 104 -0.25 -9.17 21.25
CA ASP A 104 -1.27 -9.38 22.30
C ASP A 104 -2.44 -8.39 22.36
N GLU A 105 -2.35 -7.25 21.70
CA GLU A 105 -3.50 -6.34 21.54
C GLU A 105 -4.44 -6.90 20.45
N LYS A 106 -5.72 -7.06 20.77
CA LYS A 106 -6.74 -7.41 19.77
C LYS A 106 -7.08 -6.15 18.96
N PRO A 107 -7.17 -6.24 17.62
CA PRO A 107 -7.75 -5.15 16.84
C PRO A 107 -9.19 -4.92 17.33
N GLU A 108 -9.52 -3.68 17.70
CA GLU A 108 -10.92 -3.32 17.96
C GLU A 108 -11.67 -3.29 16.63
N PRO A 109 -12.89 -3.85 16.56
CA PRO A 109 -13.70 -3.90 15.35
C PRO A 109 -14.29 -2.54 14.95
#